data_AF-A0A7U9R7L9-F1
#
_entry.id   AF-A0A7U9R7L9-F1
#
_cell.length_a   1.000
_cell.length_b   1.000
_cell.length_c   1.000
_cell.angle_alpha   90.00
_cell.angle_beta   90.00
_cell.angle_gamma   90.00
#
_symmetry.space_group_name_H-M   'P 1'
#
loop_
_entity.id
_entity.type
_entity.pdbx_description
1 polymer ?
#
loop_
_entity_poly.entity_id
_entity_poly.type
_entity_poly.pdbx_seq_one_letter_code
_entity_poly.pdbx_strand_id
1 'polypeptide(L)'
;MQLPTMVKQMGRVDGNERVYIEDYVYAYLNELKAEKSNLPLRAALFGHVYHRENQNFYLVFGAASVVDELANGRGEEQVRKEYFEEYELIGYVNIYGNKQELPGKKEGYYIFYDKNESMQNYLLFCYKQRNKKRVNKSEVNDIKENDLGFFRTTSRASLIDFIKRLIYGGCIIILSIAVTTINDYKKMHGFVEEAGRAAAAAWGEEQLP
;
A
#
# COMPACT_ATOMS: atom_id res chain seq x y z
N MET A 1 18.67 -21.94 -10.29
CA MET A 1 18.49 -21.77 -8.84
C MET A 1 18.06 -23.08 -8.22
N GLN A 2 18.50 -23.36 -6.99
CA GLN A 2 18.11 -24.56 -6.23
C GLN A 2 17.04 -24.19 -5.20
N LEU A 3 16.11 -25.12 -4.96
CA LEU A 3 15.12 -25.00 -3.89
C LEU A 3 15.82 -25.07 -2.52
N PRO A 4 15.37 -24.30 -1.52
CA PRO A 4 15.89 -24.42 -0.16
C PRO A 4 15.71 -25.85 0.37
N THR A 5 16.74 -26.41 1.00
CA THR A 5 16.75 -27.79 1.48
C THR A 5 16.21 -27.92 2.90
N MET A 6 16.48 -26.93 3.76
CA MET A 6 16.00 -26.89 5.13
C MET A 6 14.69 -26.12 5.23
N VAL A 7 13.58 -26.83 5.14
CA VAL A 7 12.24 -26.25 5.12
C VAL A 7 11.32 -26.87 6.18
N LYS A 8 10.48 -26.04 6.76
CA LYS A 8 9.37 -26.42 7.63
C LYS A 8 8.05 -26.12 6.92
N GLN A 9 7.29 -27.15 6.59
CA GLN A 9 5.95 -26.99 6.02
C GLN A 9 4.98 -26.51 7.10
N MET A 10 4.16 -25.54 6.72
CA MET A 10 3.08 -24.99 7.52
C MET A 10 1.77 -25.16 6.73
N GLY A 11 0.78 -25.84 7.32
CA GLY A 11 -0.49 -26.10 6.66
C GLY A 11 -0.41 -27.09 5.48
N ARG A 12 -1.54 -27.27 4.79
CA ARG A 12 -1.62 -28.13 3.60
C ARG A 12 -1.35 -27.30 2.36
N VAL A 13 -0.28 -27.64 1.66
CA VAL A 13 0.06 -27.04 0.36
C VAL A 13 -0.75 -27.79 -0.70
N ASP A 14 -1.69 -27.11 -1.35
CA ASP A 14 -2.54 -27.66 -2.42
C ASP A 14 -2.42 -26.78 -3.68
N GLY A 15 -2.67 -27.36 -4.85
CA GLY A 15 -2.56 -26.66 -6.13
C GLY A 15 -1.13 -26.52 -6.66
N ASN A 16 -0.94 -25.55 -7.56
CA ASN A 16 0.30 -25.36 -8.33
C ASN A 16 1.23 -24.27 -7.75
N GLU A 17 0.82 -23.58 -6.70
CA GLU A 17 1.62 -22.52 -6.09
C GLU A 17 2.41 -23.06 -4.90
N ARG A 18 3.67 -22.65 -4.81
CA ARG A 18 4.60 -23.05 -3.74
C ARG A 18 5.25 -21.81 -3.18
N VAL A 19 4.82 -21.40 -1.99
CA VAL A 19 5.34 -20.21 -1.31
C VAL A 19 6.36 -20.63 -0.27
N TYR A 20 7.57 -20.07 -0.37
CA TYR A 20 8.69 -20.23 0.53
C TYR A 20 8.97 -18.89 1.19
N ILE A 21 8.94 -18.84 2.51
CA ILE A 21 9.15 -17.64 3.30
C ILE A 21 10.39 -17.85 4.16
N GLU A 22 11.34 -16.94 4.09
CA GLU A 22 12.52 -16.96 4.93
C GLU A 22 12.16 -16.67 6.41
N ASP A 23 12.92 -17.22 7.37
CA ASP A 23 12.54 -17.16 8.78
C ASP A 23 12.61 -15.76 9.40
N TYR A 24 13.56 -14.90 9.01
CA TYR A 24 13.56 -13.49 9.40
C TYR A 24 12.38 -12.73 8.80
N VAL A 25 11.99 -13.00 7.56
CA VAL A 25 10.77 -12.45 6.96
C VAL A 25 9.54 -12.85 7.77
N TYR A 26 9.41 -14.13 8.11
CA TYR A 26 8.29 -14.63 8.91
C TYR A 26 8.26 -13.99 10.31
N ALA A 27 9.41 -13.83 10.96
CA ALA A 27 9.52 -13.17 12.26
C ALA A 27 9.08 -11.70 12.17
N TYR A 28 9.54 -10.97 11.15
CA TYR A 28 9.19 -9.57 10.92
C TYR A 28 7.70 -9.36 10.71
N LEU A 29 7.07 -10.16 9.84
CA LEU A 29 5.64 -10.04 9.56
C LEU A 29 4.78 -10.31 10.81
N ASN A 30 5.21 -11.23 11.67
CA ASN A 30 4.55 -11.48 12.95
C ASN A 30 4.74 -10.33 13.96
N GLU A 31 5.90 -9.67 13.97
CA GLU A 31 6.12 -8.47 14.78
C GLU A 31 5.19 -7.33 14.35
N LEU A 32 5.03 -7.11 13.04
CA LEU A 32 4.09 -6.11 12.51
C LEU A 32 2.64 -6.39 12.94
N LYS A 33 2.24 -7.66 13.01
CA LYS A 33 0.90 -8.05 13.46
C LYS A 33 0.64 -7.72 14.94
N ALA A 34 1.67 -7.77 15.79
CA ALA A 34 1.53 -7.46 17.21
C ALA A 34 1.23 -5.98 17.47
N GLU A 35 1.46 -5.10 16.49
CA GLU A 35 1.09 -3.69 16.56
C GLU A 35 -0.43 -3.54 16.41
N LYS A 36 -1.14 -3.42 17.55
CA LYS A 36 -2.59 -3.17 17.61
C LYS A 36 -2.96 -1.87 16.88
N SER A 37 -3.35 -1.98 15.62
CA SER A 37 -3.96 -0.90 14.87
C SER A 37 -5.25 -1.38 14.19
N ASN A 38 -6.25 -0.49 14.10
CA ASN A 38 -7.53 -0.79 13.47
C ASN A 38 -7.45 -0.82 11.93
N LEU A 39 -6.30 -0.44 11.37
CA LEU A 39 -6.06 -0.38 9.94
C LEU A 39 -5.15 -1.54 9.53
N PRO A 40 -5.37 -2.13 8.34
CA PRO A 40 -4.45 -3.11 7.81
C PRO A 40 -3.08 -2.48 7.56
N LEU A 41 -2.02 -3.13 8.03
CA LEU A 41 -0.67 -2.82 7.60
C LEU A 41 -0.41 -3.48 6.25
N ARG A 42 0.33 -2.81 5.37
CA ARG A 42 0.74 -3.39 4.08
C ARG A 42 2.25 -3.56 4.09
N ALA A 43 2.73 -4.76 3.77
CA ALA A 43 4.14 -5.04 3.59
C ALA A 43 4.44 -5.42 2.14
N ALA A 44 5.49 -4.83 1.58
CA ALA A 44 6.09 -5.23 0.31
C ALA A 44 6.92 -6.50 0.53
N LEU A 45 6.84 -7.45 -0.40
CA LEU A 45 7.57 -8.72 -0.37
C LEU A 45 8.63 -8.73 -1.47
N PHE A 46 9.86 -9.08 -1.11
CA PHE A 46 11.01 -9.12 -2.02
C PHE A 46 11.55 -10.54 -2.14
N GLY A 47 11.88 -10.95 -3.37
CA GLY A 47 12.55 -12.22 -3.61
C GLY A 47 12.54 -12.65 -5.07
N HIS A 48 12.27 -13.93 -5.31
CA HIS A 48 12.31 -14.53 -6.64
C HIS A 48 11.03 -15.30 -6.97
N VAL A 49 10.60 -15.21 -8.22
CA VAL A 49 9.53 -16.03 -8.78
C VAL A 49 10.11 -16.90 -9.88
N TYR A 50 9.82 -18.20 -9.88
CA TYR A 50 10.15 -19.06 -11.00
C TYR A 50 9.06 -20.08 -11.29
N HIS A 51 9.01 -20.50 -12.55
CA HIS A 51 8.06 -21.46 -13.06
C HIS A 51 8.77 -22.77 -13.40
N ARG A 52 8.25 -23.90 -12.92
CA ARG A 52 8.78 -25.23 -13.22
C ARG A 52 7.65 -26.26 -13.20
N GLU A 53 7.58 -27.13 -14.22
CA GLU A 53 6.68 -28.30 -14.23
C GLU A 53 5.21 -27.95 -13.89
N ASN A 54 4.69 -26.85 -14.46
CA ASN A 54 3.35 -26.31 -14.21
C ASN A 54 3.11 -25.82 -12.77
N GLN A 55 4.16 -25.57 -12.01
CA GLN A 55 4.13 -25.00 -10.66
C GLN A 55 4.83 -23.64 -10.63
N ASN A 56 4.26 -22.72 -9.86
CA ASN A 56 4.82 -21.40 -9.58
C ASN A 56 5.45 -21.40 -8.19
N PHE A 57 6.71 -21.01 -8.12
CA PHE A 57 7.48 -20.94 -6.88
C PHE A 57 7.73 -19.49 -6.53
N TYR A 58 7.34 -19.10 -5.33
CA TYR A 58 7.53 -17.77 -4.77
C TYR A 58 8.48 -17.89 -3.59
N LEU A 59 9.69 -17.37 -3.72
CA LEU A 59 10.68 -17.37 -2.65
C LEU A 59 10.77 -15.95 -2.10
N VAL A 60 10.37 -15.77 -0.85
CA VAL A 60 10.35 -14.48 -0.16
C VAL A 60 11.58 -14.40 0.74
N PHE A 61 12.50 -13.50 0.39
CA PHE A 61 13.73 -13.22 1.13
C PHE A 61 13.71 -11.88 1.87
N GLY A 62 12.80 -10.97 1.53
CA GLY A 62 12.68 -9.67 2.18
C GLY A 62 11.24 -9.26 2.39
N ALA A 63 11.00 -8.48 3.44
CA ALA A 63 9.74 -7.78 3.62
C ALA A 63 9.94 -6.41 4.25
N ALA A 64 9.17 -5.42 3.81
CA ALA A 64 9.21 -4.06 4.35
C ALA A 64 7.82 -3.46 4.52
N SER A 65 7.57 -2.80 5.65
CA SER A 65 6.32 -2.08 5.94
C SER A 65 6.21 -0.83 5.08
N VAL A 66 5.26 -0.80 4.14
CA VAL A 66 5.07 0.31 3.20
C VAL A 66 4.77 1.61 3.95
N VAL A 67 3.94 1.52 5.00
CA VAL A 67 3.51 2.69 5.79
C VAL A 67 4.67 3.24 6.62
N ASP A 68 5.49 2.37 7.21
CA ASP A 68 6.61 2.83 8.04
C ASP A 68 7.73 3.46 7.23
N GLU A 69 8.04 2.88 6.07
CA GLU A 69 9.06 3.43 5.16
C GLU A 69 8.61 4.76 4.57
N LEU A 70 7.34 4.86 4.16
CA LEU A 70 6.80 6.12 3.67
C LEU A 70 6.81 7.21 4.74
N ALA A 71 6.53 6.86 6.01
CA ALA A 71 6.64 7.80 7.13
C ALA A 71 8.08 8.25 7.41
N ASN A 72 9.08 7.47 6.97
CA ASN A 72 10.49 7.83 7.01
C ASN A 72 10.94 8.56 5.72
N GLY A 73 10.01 8.89 4.81
CA GLY A 73 10.30 9.56 3.54
C GLY A 73 10.92 8.65 2.48
N ARG A 74 10.84 7.32 2.65
CA ARG A 74 11.45 6.33 1.78
C ARG A 74 10.39 5.63 0.94
N GLY A 75 10.65 5.56 -0.37
CA GLY A 75 9.85 4.75 -1.28
C GLY A 75 10.29 3.29 -1.28
N GLU A 76 9.40 2.40 -1.72
CA GLU A 76 9.67 0.95 -1.82
C GLU A 76 10.92 0.64 -2.65
N GLU A 77 11.14 1.35 -3.75
CA GLU A 77 12.31 1.16 -4.60
C GLU A 77 13.62 1.59 -3.93
N GLN A 78 13.59 2.59 -3.06
CA GLN A 78 14.78 2.98 -2.29
C GLN A 78 15.12 1.90 -1.26
N VAL A 79 14.11 1.35 -0.61
CA VAL A 79 14.28 0.25 0.36
C VAL A 79 14.82 -0.99 -0.34
N ARG A 80 14.28 -1.32 -1.51
CA ARG A 80 14.77 -2.43 -2.33
C ARG A 80 16.23 -2.24 -2.69
N LYS A 81 16.63 -1.10 -3.24
CA LYS A 81 18.03 -0.83 -3.60
C LYS A 81 18.98 -0.86 -2.39
N GLU A 82 18.54 -0.43 -1.22
CA GLU A 82 19.41 -0.33 -0.05
C GLU A 82 19.60 -1.67 0.69
N TYR A 83 18.56 -2.51 0.75
CA TYR A 83 18.58 -3.73 1.57
C TYR A 83 18.40 -5.01 0.77
N PHE A 84 17.66 -4.96 -0.34
CA PHE A 84 17.18 -6.11 -1.10
C PHE A 84 17.57 -5.99 -2.58
N GLU A 85 18.77 -5.49 -2.88
CA GLU A 85 19.21 -5.15 -4.24
C GLU A 85 19.12 -6.36 -5.19
N GLU A 86 19.48 -7.53 -4.66
CA GLU A 86 19.46 -8.82 -5.35
C GLU A 86 18.05 -9.37 -5.59
N TYR A 87 17.03 -8.77 -4.98
CA TYR A 87 15.67 -9.26 -4.99
C TYR A 87 14.72 -8.32 -5.73
N GLU A 88 13.71 -8.93 -6.36
CA GLU A 88 12.65 -8.22 -7.04
C GLU A 88 11.47 -8.01 -6.09
N LEU A 89 10.66 -6.98 -6.32
CA LEU A 89 9.37 -6.85 -5.69
C LEU A 89 8.41 -7.91 -6.27
N ILE A 90 8.06 -8.92 -5.48
CA ILE A 90 7.25 -10.06 -5.93
C ILE A 90 5.78 -9.98 -5.50
N GLY A 91 5.45 -9.05 -4.59
CA GLY A 91 4.06 -8.83 -4.20
C GLY A 91 3.88 -8.02 -2.93
N TYR A 92 2.64 -8.02 -2.42
CA TYR A 92 2.26 -7.34 -1.19
C TYR A 92 1.41 -8.26 -0.31
N VAL A 93 1.55 -8.11 1.00
CA VAL A 93 0.67 -8.74 1.98
C VAL A 93 0.00 -7.68 2.85
N ASN A 94 -1.32 -7.84 3.05
CA ASN A 94 -2.08 -7.05 4.00
C ASN A 94 -2.15 -7.82 5.33
N ILE A 95 -1.71 -7.17 6.40
CA ILE A 95 -1.66 -7.69 7.75
C ILE A 95 -2.78 -7.03 8.55
N TYR A 96 -3.76 -7.83 8.97
CA TYR A 96 -4.88 -7.38 9.79
C TYR A 96 -4.60 -7.70 11.27
N GLY A 97 -4.80 -6.73 12.16
CA GLY A 97 -4.45 -6.81 13.59
C GLY A 97 -5.18 -7.87 14.43
N ASN A 98 -6.03 -8.73 13.84
CA ASN A 98 -6.81 -9.74 14.56
C ASN A 98 -6.57 -11.15 14.00
N LYS A 99 -6.23 -12.11 14.90
CA LYS A 99 -6.31 -13.60 14.81
C LYS A 99 -6.03 -14.35 13.49
N GLN A 100 -5.64 -13.71 12.38
CA GLN A 100 -5.23 -14.38 11.15
C GLN A 100 -3.80 -14.87 11.28
N GLU A 101 -3.60 -16.18 11.17
CA GLU A 101 -2.29 -16.75 10.90
C GLU A 101 -1.84 -16.28 9.51
N LEU A 102 -0.56 -15.91 9.39
CA LEU A 102 0.05 -15.52 8.13
C LEU A 102 0.81 -16.72 7.58
N PRO A 103 0.61 -17.09 6.30
CA PRO A 103 -0.48 -16.70 5.39
C PRO A 103 -1.82 -17.33 5.82
N GLY A 104 -2.92 -16.83 5.26
CA GLY A 104 -4.29 -17.16 5.69
C GLY A 104 -4.57 -18.65 5.85
N LYS A 105 -5.46 -18.98 6.79
CA LYS A 105 -5.83 -20.32 7.32
C LYS A 105 -6.10 -21.46 6.32
N LYS A 106 -6.13 -21.21 5.01
CA LYS A 106 -6.49 -22.18 3.96
C LYS A 106 -5.34 -22.59 3.04
N GLU A 107 -4.19 -21.91 3.08
CA GLU A 107 -3.09 -22.15 2.14
C GLU A 107 -1.81 -22.47 2.89
N GLY A 108 -1.21 -23.62 2.57
CA GLY A 108 0.07 -24.02 3.13
C GLY A 108 1.25 -23.30 2.48
N TYR A 109 2.34 -23.17 3.23
CA TYR A 109 3.58 -22.53 2.81
C TYR A 109 4.77 -23.23 3.48
N TYR A 110 5.98 -22.92 3.02
CA TYR A 110 7.21 -23.42 3.59
C TYR A 110 7.96 -22.27 4.27
N ILE A 111 8.42 -22.48 5.50
CA ILE A 111 9.41 -21.62 6.12
C ILE A 111 10.77 -22.23 5.84
N PHE A 112 11.68 -21.49 5.23
CA PHE A 112 13.05 -21.94 5.04
C PHE A 112 14.00 -21.09 5.87
N TYR A 113 15.15 -21.68 6.19
CA TYR A 113 16.18 -21.04 6.99
C TYR A 113 17.40 -20.84 6.11
N ASP A 114 17.89 -19.61 6.05
CA ASP A 114 19.07 -19.25 5.28
C ASP A 114 19.86 -18.15 5.97
N LYS A 115 21.15 -18.04 5.65
CA LYS A 115 21.95 -16.91 6.12
C LYS A 115 21.64 -15.69 5.25
N ASN A 116 20.60 -14.96 5.62
CA ASN A 116 20.11 -13.80 4.88
C ASN A 116 20.52 -12.47 5.56
N GLU A 117 21.70 -11.97 5.20
CA GLU A 117 22.22 -10.70 5.75
C GLU A 117 21.35 -9.49 5.34
N SER A 118 20.72 -9.53 4.17
CA SER A 118 19.83 -8.47 3.66
C SER A 118 18.66 -8.21 4.61
N MET A 119 17.88 -9.24 4.95
CA MET A 119 16.75 -9.10 5.86
C MET A 119 17.19 -8.77 7.29
N GLN A 120 18.31 -9.35 7.76
CA GLN A 120 18.88 -9.01 9.07
C GLN A 120 19.26 -7.53 9.19
N ASN A 121 19.93 -6.98 8.17
CA ASN A 121 20.32 -5.57 8.14
C ASN A 121 19.09 -4.65 8.16
N TYR A 122 18.04 -5.03 7.41
CA TYR A 122 16.78 -4.30 7.43
C TYR A 122 16.07 -4.36 8.80
N LEU A 123 16.08 -5.52 9.47
CA LEU A 123 15.58 -5.65 10.84
C LEU A 123 16.34 -4.77 11.84
N LEU A 124 17.66 -4.72 11.73
CA LEU A 124 18.50 -3.86 12.58
C LEU A 124 18.17 -2.38 12.35
N PHE A 125 17.94 -1.98 11.10
CA PHE A 125 17.46 -0.64 10.77
C PHE A 125 16.11 -0.34 11.44
N CYS A 126 15.12 -1.24 11.29
CA CYS A 126 13.81 -1.09 11.91
C CYS A 126 13.91 -0.90 13.43
N TYR A 127 14.75 -1.70 14.09
CA TYR A 127 14.99 -1.61 15.53
C TYR A 127 15.58 -0.24 15.94
N LYS A 128 16.60 0.24 15.23
CA LYS A 128 17.21 1.55 15.49
C LYS A 128 16.18 2.69 15.35
N GLN A 129 15.33 2.63 14.32
CA GLN A 129 14.30 3.65 14.08
C GLN A 129 13.23 3.65 15.17
N ARG A 130 12.78 2.47 15.62
CA ARG A 130 11.81 2.34 16.72
C ARG A 130 12.37 2.90 18.04
N ASN A 131 13.65 2.66 18.32
CA ASN A 131 14.30 3.18 19.52
C ASN A 131 14.45 4.70 19.50
N LYS A 132 14.85 5.30 18.38
CA LYS A 132 14.88 6.77 18.24
C LYS A 132 13.50 7.38 18.49
N LYS A 133 12.44 6.79 17.92
CA LYS A 133 11.05 7.25 18.14
C LYS A 133 10.62 7.14 19.62
N ARG A 134 11.07 6.11 20.34
CA ARG A 134 10.79 5.93 21.78
C ARG A 134 11.48 6.99 22.63
N VAL A 135 12.77 7.25 22.40
CA VAL A 135 13.55 8.27 23.12
C VAL A 135 12.94 9.65 22.95
N ASN A 136 12.68 10.07 21.71
CA ASN A 136 12.10 11.38 21.42
C ASN A 136 10.69 11.54 22.02
N LYS A 137 9.91 10.46 22.12
CA LYS A 137 8.56 10.50 22.71
C LYS A 137 8.60 10.67 24.23
N SER A 138 9.58 10.07 24.90
CA SER A 138 9.77 10.24 26.34
C SER A 138 10.12 11.69 26.68
N GLU A 139 11.08 12.29 25.96
CA GLU A 139 11.48 13.70 26.16
C GLU A 139 10.33 14.70 25.93
N VAL A 140 9.44 14.42 24.97
CA VAL A 140 8.28 15.29 24.70
C VAL A 140 7.15 15.11 25.73
N ASN A 141 6.99 13.92 26.30
CA ASN A 141 5.97 13.68 27.32
C ASN A 141 6.34 14.35 28.66
N ASP A 142 7.62 14.44 29.00
CA ASP A 142 8.10 15.11 30.22
C ASP A 142 7.81 16.63 30.24
N ILE A 143 7.47 17.22 29.09
CA ILE A 143 7.15 18.67 28.95
C ILE A 143 5.64 18.94 29.01
N LYS A 144 4.77 17.92 28.86
CA LYS A 144 3.31 18.11 28.73
C LYS A 144 2.52 17.11 29.56
N GLU A 145 2.80 17.05 30.85
CA GLU A 145 1.93 16.38 31.81
C GLU A 145 0.93 17.42 32.35
N ASN A 146 -0.27 17.49 31.76
CA ASN A 146 -1.52 17.75 32.52
C ASN A 146 -2.85 17.81 31.74
N ASP A 147 -2.92 17.62 30.42
CA ASP A 147 -4.26 17.74 29.78
C ASP A 147 -4.55 16.88 28.53
N LEU A 148 -3.82 15.77 28.34
CA LEU A 148 -3.73 15.14 27.02
C LEU A 148 -4.07 13.64 26.95
N GLY A 149 -5.03 13.22 27.77
CA GLY A 149 -5.66 11.89 27.67
C GLY A 149 -6.39 11.63 26.34
N PHE A 150 -6.57 12.66 25.50
CA PHE A 150 -7.34 12.60 24.25
C PHE A 150 -6.50 12.60 22.96
N PHE A 151 -5.31 13.23 22.93
CA PHE A 151 -4.50 13.40 21.70
C PHE A 151 -3.38 12.36 21.49
N ARG A 152 -3.50 11.14 22.06
CA ARG A 152 -2.46 10.09 21.96
C ARG A 152 -2.20 9.55 20.53
N THR A 153 -2.90 10.05 19.51
CA THR A 153 -2.85 9.61 18.09
C THR A 153 -1.99 10.51 17.18
N THR A 154 -1.17 11.40 17.74
CA THR A 154 -0.66 12.62 17.08
C THR A 154 0.48 12.46 16.06
N SER A 155 1.03 11.27 15.80
CA SER A 155 2.16 11.12 14.84
C SER A 155 1.80 10.43 13.51
N ARG A 156 0.84 9.50 13.48
CA ARG A 156 0.34 8.85 12.24
C ARG A 156 -0.97 9.47 11.71
N ALA A 157 -1.72 10.18 12.55
CA ALA A 157 -2.96 10.85 12.13
C ALA A 157 -2.71 12.03 11.18
N SER A 158 -1.61 12.78 11.37
CA SER A 158 -1.33 14.03 10.64
C SER A 158 -1.35 13.88 9.11
N LEU A 159 -0.68 12.87 8.55
CA LEU A 159 -0.65 12.66 7.09
C LEU A 159 -1.97 12.11 6.55
N ILE A 160 -2.64 11.23 7.32
CA ILE A 160 -3.94 10.67 6.93
C ILE A 160 -5.01 11.75 6.96
N ASP A 161 -4.97 12.67 7.92
CA ASP A 161 -5.88 13.80 8.00
C ASP A 161 -5.62 14.81 6.87
N PHE A 162 -4.35 15.00 6.48
CA PHE A 162 -4.00 15.82 5.32
C PHE A 162 -4.52 15.21 4.01
N ILE A 163 -4.33 13.90 3.80
CA ILE A 163 -4.85 13.17 2.64
C ILE A 163 -6.38 13.20 2.62
N LYS A 164 -7.04 12.99 3.76
CA LYS A 164 -8.50 13.14 3.87
C LYS A 164 -8.94 14.54 3.48
N ARG A 165 -8.29 15.60 3.99
CA ARG A 165 -8.60 17.00 3.62
C ARG A 165 -8.44 17.26 2.13
N LEU A 166 -7.40 16.71 1.49
CA LEU A 166 -7.21 16.83 0.05
C LEU A 166 -8.28 16.08 -0.75
N ILE A 167 -8.65 14.86 -0.34
CA ILE A 167 -9.73 14.08 -0.98
C ILE A 167 -11.07 14.81 -0.84
N TYR A 168 -11.44 15.24 0.37
CA TYR A 168 -12.69 15.98 0.58
C TYR A 168 -12.70 17.31 -0.17
N GLY A 169 -11.58 18.04 -0.21
CA GLY A 169 -11.45 19.26 -0.99
C GLY A 169 -11.58 19.03 -2.51
N GLY A 170 -10.90 18.00 -3.03
CA GLY A 170 -10.98 17.61 -4.45
C GLY A 170 -12.39 17.20 -4.87
N CYS A 171 -13.10 16.43 -4.04
CA CYS A 171 -14.49 16.06 -4.30
C CYS A 171 -15.41 17.28 -4.38
N ILE A 172 -15.24 18.29 -3.52
CA ILE A 172 -16.03 19.52 -3.56
C ILE A 172 -15.77 20.30 -4.86
N ILE A 173 -14.51 20.39 -5.29
CA ILE A 173 -14.14 21.07 -6.55
C ILE A 173 -14.77 20.34 -7.75
N ILE A 174 -14.65 19.01 -7.82
CA ILE A 174 -15.27 18.21 -8.89
C ILE A 174 -16.78 18.40 -8.91
N LEU A 175 -17.45 18.38 -7.76
CA LEU A 175 -18.89 18.62 -7.66
C LEU A 175 -19.27 20.03 -8.12
N SER A 176 -18.48 21.05 -7.79
CA SER A 176 -18.74 22.42 -8.25
C SER A 176 -18.62 22.58 -9.76
N ILE A 177 -17.65 21.91 -10.39
CA ILE A 177 -17.47 21.89 -11.86
C ILE A 177 -18.63 21.10 -12.52
N ALA A 178 -19.07 20.00 -11.91
CA ALA A 178 -20.21 19.24 -12.39
C ALA A 178 -21.51 20.06 -12.37
N VAL A 179 -21.73 20.87 -11.33
CA VAL A 179 -22.93 21.72 -11.22
C VAL A 179 -22.91 22.86 -12.24
N THR A 180 -21.78 23.52 -12.46
CA THR A 180 -21.68 24.61 -13.45
C THR A 180 -21.90 24.10 -14.87
N THR A 181 -21.30 22.97 -15.22
CA THR A 181 -21.45 22.34 -16.55
C THR A 181 -22.88 21.88 -16.84
N ILE A 182 -23.62 21.39 -15.84
CA ILE A 182 -25.04 21.02 -15.98
C ILE A 182 -25.93 22.28 -16.14
N ASN A 183 -25.61 23.38 -15.46
CA ASN A 183 -26.37 24.62 -15.57
C ASN A 183 -26.25 25.26 -16.96
N ASP A 184 -25.06 25.21 -17.57
CA ASP A 184 -24.81 25.77 -18.91
C ASP A 184 -25.32 24.89 -20.06
N TYR A 185 -25.74 23.65 -19.79
CA TYR A 185 -26.27 22.73 -20.80
C TYR A 185 -27.57 23.25 -21.46
N LYS A 186 -28.47 23.88 -20.68
CA LYS A 186 -29.70 24.51 -21.22
C LYS A 186 -29.39 25.67 -22.17
N LYS A 187 -28.32 26.42 -21.91
CA LYS A 187 -27.92 27.58 -22.72
C LYS A 187 -27.23 27.15 -24.01
N MET A 188 -26.42 26.09 -23.95
CA MET A 188 -25.79 25.47 -25.14
C MET A 188 -26.82 24.83 -26.09
N HIS A 189 -27.85 24.17 -25.54
CA HIS A 189 -28.87 23.52 -26.37
C HIS A 189 -29.72 24.52 -27.16
N GLY A 190 -30.06 25.67 -26.56
CA GLY A 190 -30.80 26.74 -27.24
C GLY A 190 -30.00 27.38 -28.39
N PHE A 191 -28.69 27.57 -28.20
CA PHE A 191 -27.81 28.09 -29.24
C PHE A 191 -27.69 27.14 -30.44
N VAL A 192 -27.55 25.83 -30.19
CA VAL A 192 -27.48 24.82 -31.27
C VAL A 192 -28.80 24.73 -32.03
N GLU A 193 -29.94 24.87 -31.35
CA GLU A 193 -31.26 24.85 -31.98
C GLU A 193 -31.54 26.14 -32.78
N GLU A 194 -31.11 27.30 -32.29
CA GLU A 194 -31.19 28.57 -33.02
C GLU A 194 -30.24 28.59 -34.23
N ALA A 195 -29.01 28.10 -34.08
CA ALA A 195 -28.06 27.97 -35.18
C ALA A 195 -28.55 26.96 -36.24
N GLY A 196 -29.15 25.84 -35.83
CA GLY A 196 -29.78 24.88 -36.73
C GLY A 196 -30.96 25.47 -37.49
N ARG A 197 -31.81 26.27 -36.82
CA ARG A 197 -32.91 26.99 -37.47
C ARG A 197 -32.41 28.05 -38.45
N ALA A 198 -31.39 28.82 -38.09
CA ALA A 198 -30.79 29.83 -38.96
C ALA A 198 -30.12 29.21 -40.20
N ALA A 199 -29.42 28.08 -40.03
CA ALA A 199 -28.81 27.35 -41.15
C ALA A 199 -29.88 26.76 -42.09
N ALA A 200 -30.98 26.23 -41.56
CA ALA A 200 -32.09 25.71 -42.36
C ALA A 200 -32.83 26.82 -43.12
N ALA A 201 -32.99 28.01 -42.52
CA ALA A 201 -33.57 29.18 -43.19
C ALA A 201 -32.68 29.69 -44.33
N ALA A 202 -31.36 29.76 -44.10
CA ALA A 202 -30.40 30.16 -45.13
C ALA A 202 -30.35 29.19 -46.32
N TRP A 203 -30.54 27.89 -46.08
CA TRP A 203 -30.60 26.87 -47.15
C TRP A 203 -31.97 26.79 -47.85
N GLY A 204 -33.04 27.28 -47.21
CA GLY A 204 -34.39 27.32 -47.78
C GLY A 204 -34.62 28.47 -48.77
N GLU A 205 -33.87 29.57 -48.65
CA GLU A 205 -33.96 30.72 -49.57
C GLU A 205 -33.21 30.49 -50.90
N GLU A 206 -32.31 29.52 -50.98
CA GLU A 206 -31.50 29.23 -52.18
C GLU A 206 -32.18 28.24 -53.16
N GLN A 207 -33.42 27.82 -52.88
CA GLN A 207 -34.23 26.96 -53.74
C GLN A 207 -35.62 27.56 -54.05
N LEU A 208 -35.65 28.77 -54.63
CA LEU A 208 -36.80 29.23 -55.42
C LEU A 208 -36.27 29.79 -56.76
N PRO A 209 -36.78 29.32 -57.91
CA PRO A 209 -36.29 29.68 -59.25
C PRO A 209 -36.59 31.13 -59.65
#